data_AF-A0A379SZI1-F1
#
_entry.id   AF-A0A379SZI1-F1
#
_cell.length_a   1.000
_cell.length_b   1.000
_cell.length_c   1.000
_cell.angle_alpha   90.00
_cell.angle_beta   90.00
_cell.angle_gamma   90.00
#
_symmetry.space_group_name_H-M   'P 1'
#
loop_
_entity.id
_entity.type
_entity.pdbx_description
1 polymer ?
#
loop_
_entity_poly.entity_id
_entity_poly.type
_entity_poly.pdbx_seq_one_letter_code
_entity_poly.pdbx_strand_id
1 'polypeptide(L)' 'MRIEEDLKLGFKDVLIRPKRSTLKSRSDVELERQFTFKTLRSDLVWRTDYRGKYGYRRDV' A
#
# COMPACT_ATOMS: atom_id res chain seq x y z
N MET A 1 -28.01 -3.22 15.94
CA MET A 1 -27.79 -2.83 14.53
C MET A 1 -27.35 -1.37 14.54
N ARG A 2 -26.13 -1.05 14.09
CA ARG A 2 -25.68 0.34 13.94
C ARG A 2 -25.84 0.70 12.47
N ILE A 3 -26.65 1.71 12.19
CA ILE A 3 -26.89 2.21 10.83
C ILE A 3 -25.91 3.35 10.62
N GLU A 4 -25.10 3.28 9.57
CA GLU A 4 -24.17 4.33 9.19
C GLU A 4 -24.92 5.30 8.25
N GLU A 5 -25.08 6.56 8.65
CA GLU A 5 -25.82 7.57 7.89
C GLU A 5 -24.92 8.41 6.95
N ASP A 6 -23.62 8.17 6.97
CA ASP A 6 -22.65 8.96 6.20
C ASP A 6 -22.58 8.57 4.71
N LEU A 7 -22.29 9.56 3.87
CA LEU A 7 -22.11 9.39 2.43
C LEU A 7 -20.85 8.57 2.12
N LYS A 8 -21.01 7.47 1.38
CA LYS A 8 -19.91 6.60 0.93
C LYS A 8 -19.57 6.91 -0.53
N LEU A 9 -18.31 7.23 -0.79
CA LEU A 9 -17.82 7.49 -2.15
C LEU A 9 -17.19 6.23 -2.75
N GLY A 10 -17.49 5.95 -4.01
CA GLY A 10 -16.82 4.90 -4.79
C GLY A 10 -15.53 5.40 -5.41
N PHE A 11 -14.70 4.48 -5.91
CA PHE A 11 -13.44 4.83 -6.59
C PHE A 11 -13.62 5.69 -7.85
N LYS A 12 -14.79 5.61 -8.50
CA LYS A 12 -15.12 6.44 -9.67
C LYS A 12 -15.43 7.89 -9.30
N ASP A 13 -15.84 8.13 -8.06
CA ASP A 13 -16.31 9.43 -7.58
C ASP A 13 -15.16 10.29 -7.01
N VAL A 14 -13.95 9.73 -6.95
CA VAL A 14 -12.77 10.37 -6.33
C VAL A 14 -11.54 10.31 -7.22
N LEU A 15 -10.71 11.35 -7.12
CA LEU A 15 -9.40 11.44 -7.76
C LEU A 15 -8.34 11.75 -6.70
N ILE A 16 -7.13 11.24 -6.89
CA ILE A 16 -5.99 11.58 -6.04
C ILE A 16 -5.50 12.98 -6.42
N ARG A 17 -5.52 13.90 -5.45
CA ARG A 17 -4.88 15.22 -5.64
C ARG A 17 -3.36 15.03 -5.64
N PRO A 18 -2.65 15.35 -6.73
CA PRO A 18 -1.21 15.20 -6.76
C PRO A 18 -0.56 16.19 -5.79
N LYS A 19 0.39 15.69 -5.01
CA LYS A 19 1.31 16.49 -4.19
C LYS A 19 2.72 16.26 -4.70
N ARG A 20 3.57 17.27 -4.62
CA ARG A 20 4.98 17.17 -5.03
C ARG A 20 5.65 16.01 -4.30
N SER A 21 6.19 15.06 -5.05
CA SER A 21 7.00 13.98 -4.51
C SER A 21 8.33 14.52 -4.02
N THR A 22 8.83 13.97 -2.93
CA THR A 22 10.20 14.20 -2.43
C THR A 22 11.16 13.06 -2.83
N LEU A 23 10.62 11.94 -3.32
CA LEU A 23 11.38 10.80 -3.81
C LEU A 23 11.99 11.09 -5.18
N LYS A 24 13.22 10.62 -5.40
CA LYS A 24 13.97 10.85 -6.65
C LYS A 24 13.58 9.87 -7.75
N SER A 25 13.25 8.64 -7.40
CA SER A 25 12.85 7.60 -8.35
C SER A 25 11.60 6.84 -7.89
N ARG A 26 10.88 6.27 -8.86
CA ARG A 26 9.76 5.35 -8.61
C ARG A 26 10.22 4.03 -7.98
N SER A 27 11.50 3.66 -8.14
CA SER A 27 12.11 2.51 -7.48
C SER A 27 12.24 2.68 -5.97
N ASP A 28 12.21 3.92 -5.49
CA ASP A 28 12.45 4.25 -4.08
C ASP A 28 11.13 4.26 -3.28
N VAL A 29 10.02 3.86 -3.91
CA VAL A 29 8.69 3.78 -3.28
C VAL A 29 8.58 2.45 -2.53
N GLU A 30 8.36 2.52 -1.22
CA GLU A 30 8.10 1.36 -0.38
C GLU A 30 6.65 0.88 -0.51
N LEU A 31 6.47 -0.40 -0.84
CA LEU A 31 5.16 -1.05 -0.98
C LEU A 31 4.87 -2.03 0.17
N GLU A 32 5.69 -2.02 1.23
CA GLU A 32 5.49 -2.87 2.40
C GLU A 32 4.31 -2.32 3.25
N ARG A 33 3.46 -3.22 3.74
CA ARG A 33 2.40 -2.91 4.71
C ARG A 33 2.38 -3.96 5.81
N GLN A 34 2.21 -3.51 7.04
CA GLN A 34 2.05 -4.38 8.21
C GLN A 34 0.57 -4.55 8.52
N PHE A 35 0.15 -5.79 8.72
CA PHE A 35 -1.22 -6.11 9.12
C PHE A 35 -1.23 -6.60 10.58
N THR A 36 -2.07 -5.97 11.41
CA THR A 36 -2.29 -6.39 12.79
C THR A 36 -3.66 -7.04 12.92
N PHE A 37 -3.69 -8.31 13.31
CA PHE A 37 -4.94 -9.04 13.53
C PHE A 37 -5.32 -8.97 15.01
N LYS A 38 -6.44 -8.31 15.31
CA LYS A 38 -6.91 -8.07 16.69
C LYS A 38 -7.16 -9.34 17.51
N THR A 39 -7.36 -10.48 16.86
CA THR A 39 -7.73 -11.76 17.48
C THR A 39 -6.56 -12.75 17.62
N LEU A 40 -5.39 -12.46 17.03
CA LEU A 40 -4.21 -13.30 17.18
C LEU A 40 -3.46 -12.86 18.45
N ARG A 41 -3.31 -13.78 19.42
CA ARG A 41 -2.60 -13.55 20.68
C ARG A 41 -1.07 -13.47 20.56
N SER A 42 -0.54 -13.55 19.35
CA SER A 42 0.89 -13.52 19.08
C SER A 42 1.20 -12.42 18.07
N ASP A 43 2.33 -11.74 18.28
CA ASP A 43 2.87 -10.62 17.50
C ASP A 43 3.34 -11.03 16.09
N LEU A 44 2.61 -11.96 15.45
CA LEU A 44 2.85 -12.43 14.10
C LEU A 44 2.50 -11.32 13.11
N VAL A 45 3.51 -10.49 12.82
CA VAL A 45 3.47 -9.49 11.75
C VAL A 45 3.72 -10.21 10.43
N TRP A 46 2.71 -10.27 9.56
CA TRP A 46 2.91 -10.69 8.18
C TRP A 46 3.47 -9.53 7.37
N ARG A 47 4.66 -9.74 6.78
CA ARG A 47 5.31 -8.79 5.89
C ARG A 47 5.21 -9.28 4.45
N THR A 48 4.58 -8.50 3.58
CA THR A 48 4.55 -8.76 2.14
C THR A 48 5.68 -7.98 1.47
N ASP A 49 6.63 -8.68 0.86
CA ASP A 49 7.72 -8.11 0.09
C ASP A 49 7.34 -8.14 -1.40
N TYR A 50 6.99 -6.98 -1.95
CA TYR A 50 6.81 -6.79 -3.40
C TYR A 50 8.10 -6.25 -4.03
N ARG A 51 9.23 -6.95 -3.87
CA ARG A 51 10.42 -6.71 -4.69
C ARG A 51 10.16 -7.13 -6.14
N GLY A 52 9.94 -6.14 -6.99
CA GLY A 52 9.75 -6.29 -8.43
C GLY A 52 10.82 -7.19 -9.07
N LYS A 53 10.40 -8.38 -9.47
CA LYS A 53 11.27 -9.46 -9.99
C LYS A 53 11.53 -9.36 -11.50
N TYR A 54 11.67 -8.15 -12.04
CA TYR A 54 11.98 -7.91 -13.45
C TYR A 54 13.16 -6.95 -13.60
N GLY A 55 14.33 -7.41 -13.16
CA GLY A 55 15.60 -6.81 -13.56
C GLY A 55 16.10 -7.48 -14.84
N TYR A 56 16.10 -6.76 -15.96
CA TYR A 56 16.94 -7.13 -17.09
C TYR A 56 18.40 -7.07 -16.62
N ARG A 57 19.06 -8.23 -16.49
CA ARG A 57 20.52 -8.30 -16.44
C ARG A 57 21.04 -7.68 -17.74
N ARG A 58 21.66 -6.51 -17.63
CA ARG A 58 22.66 -6.10 -18.62
C ARG A 58 23.98 -6.63 -18.11
N ASP A 59 24.35 -7.81 -18.59
CA ASP A 59 25.73 -8.26 -18.57
C ASP A 59 26.44 -7.51 -19.71
N VAL A 60 27.40 -6.66 -19.34
CA VAL A 60 28.51 -6.21 -20.20
C VAL A 60 29.78 -6.61 -19.47
#